data_AF-A0A2P9AUN5-F1
#
_entry.id   AF-A0A2P9AUN5-F1
#
_cell.length_a   1.000
_cell.length_b   1.000
_cell.length_c   1.000
_cell.angle_alpha   90.00
_cell.angle_beta   90.00
_cell.angle_gamma   90.00
#
_symmetry.space_group_name_H-M   'P 1'
#
loop_
_entity.id
_entity.type
_entity.pdbx_description
1 polymer ?
#
loop_
_entity_poly.entity_id
_entity_poly.type
_entity_poly.pdbx_seq_one_letter_code
_entity_poly.pdbx_strand_id
1 'polypeptide(L)'
;MLSENWGSVMNASQRPAKADPNKVAKIAILMTDGEFNLSYFDAATVGEVYNDAGKEPTRTAAKTLCTAMRAKGIEIFTIGFDLNEEIARATLQNCASPDTAKIKHFYQAANGTELNQAFQDIAHNIESLALTK
;
A
#
# COMPACT_ATOMS: atom_id res chain seq x y z
N MET A 1 8.47 -1.83 10.53
CA MET A 1 7.52 -2.65 9.74
C MET A 1 6.07 -2.28 10.07
N LEU A 2 5.14 -2.64 9.19
CA LEU A 2 3.71 -2.30 9.28
C LEU A 2 2.96 -3.07 10.37
N SER A 3 3.00 -4.41 10.34
CA SER A 3 2.24 -5.27 11.26
C SER A 3 3.09 -5.79 12.42
N GLU A 4 2.54 -5.71 13.63
CA GLU A 4 3.11 -6.24 14.89
C GLU A 4 3.17 -7.78 14.93
N ASN A 5 2.37 -8.48 14.11
CA ASN A 5 2.28 -9.94 14.10
C ASN A 5 3.64 -10.63 13.83
N TRP A 6 4.55 -9.93 13.14
CA TRP A 6 5.92 -10.38 12.87
C TRP A 6 6.86 -10.30 14.09
N GLY A 7 6.40 -9.75 15.23
CA GLY A 7 7.23 -9.57 16.42
C GLY A 7 7.73 -10.87 17.07
N SER A 8 7.07 -12.00 16.83
CA SER A 8 7.51 -13.32 17.31
C SER A 8 8.72 -13.89 16.55
N VAL A 9 8.90 -13.52 15.28
CA VAL A 9 10.01 -13.98 14.43
C VAL A 9 11.18 -12.99 14.34
N MET A 10 11.07 -11.85 15.04
CA MET A 10 12.09 -10.80 15.10
C MET A 10 12.77 -10.78 16.48
N ASN A 11 14.05 -10.44 16.52
CA ASN A 11 14.75 -10.16 17.79
C ASN A 11 14.06 -9.02 18.54
N ALA A 12 14.15 -8.99 19.87
CA ALA A 12 13.39 -8.06 20.71
C ALA A 12 13.56 -6.57 20.31
N SER A 13 14.78 -6.15 19.94
CA SER A 13 15.11 -4.80 19.48
C SER A 13 14.65 -4.46 18.05
N GLN A 14 14.29 -5.48 17.26
CA GLN A 14 13.85 -5.35 15.86
C GLN A 14 12.32 -5.47 15.73
N ARG A 15 11.60 -5.72 16.84
CA ARG A 15 10.14 -5.90 16.82
C ARG A 15 9.45 -4.63 16.30
N PRO A 16 8.39 -4.77 15.49
CA PRO A 16 7.61 -3.61 15.06
C PRO A 16 7.00 -2.92 16.28
N ALA A 17 7.29 -1.63 16.47
CA ALA A 17 6.63 -0.82 17.49
C ALA A 17 5.11 -0.88 17.30
N LYS A 18 4.35 -0.90 18.41
CA LYS A 18 2.89 -0.91 18.35
C LYS A 18 2.35 0.35 17.69
N ALA A 19 1.28 0.24 16.89
CA ALA A 19 0.59 1.41 16.36
C ALA A 19 0.03 2.27 17.52
N ASP A 20 0.40 3.54 17.53
CA ASP A 20 -0.01 4.54 18.52
C ASP A 20 -0.32 5.84 17.74
N PRO A 21 -1.57 6.31 17.71
CA PRO A 21 -1.95 7.48 16.93
C PRO A 21 -1.10 8.73 17.20
N ASN A 22 -0.54 8.85 18.41
CA ASN A 22 0.17 10.03 18.89
C ASN A 22 1.71 9.83 18.91
N LYS A 23 2.22 8.66 18.51
CA LYS A 23 3.66 8.31 18.63
C LYS A 23 4.21 7.42 17.51
N VAL A 24 3.39 6.58 16.89
CA VAL A 24 3.82 5.55 15.93
C VAL A 24 2.77 5.42 14.83
N ALA A 25 2.87 6.28 13.82
CA ALA A 25 2.14 6.12 12.57
C ALA A 25 2.59 4.86 11.80
N LYS A 26 1.67 4.25 11.05
CA LYS A 26 1.95 3.15 10.12
C LYS A 26 1.63 3.64 8.72
N ILE A 27 2.62 3.64 7.83
CA ILE A 27 2.49 4.21 6.49
C ILE A 27 3.08 3.23 5.48
N ALA A 28 2.29 2.91 4.45
CA ALA A 28 2.70 2.11 3.31
C ALA A 28 2.75 3.00 2.06
N ILE A 29 3.78 2.82 1.24
CA ILE A 29 3.87 3.42 -0.09
C ILE A 29 3.94 2.26 -1.08
N LEU A 30 2.96 2.16 -1.97
CA LEU A 30 2.83 1.08 -2.96
C LEU A 30 3.07 1.67 -4.36
N MET A 31 4.05 1.14 -5.08
CA MET A 31 4.40 1.56 -6.44
C MET A 31 4.35 0.36 -7.38
N THR A 32 3.64 0.48 -8.51
CA THR A 32 3.49 -0.58 -9.52
C THR A 32 2.97 -0.02 -10.83
N ASP A 33 3.28 -0.72 -11.91
CA ASP A 33 2.65 -0.73 -13.24
C ASP A 33 1.15 -1.10 -13.24
N GLY A 34 0.62 -1.56 -12.11
CA GLY A 34 -0.79 -1.88 -11.92
C GLY A 34 -1.24 -3.20 -12.55
N GLU A 35 -0.31 -4.00 -13.07
CA GLU A 35 -0.57 -5.36 -13.55
C GLU A 35 -0.61 -6.37 -12.38
N PHE A 36 -1.77 -6.51 -11.77
CA PHE A 36 -2.00 -7.51 -10.74
C PHE A 36 -2.15 -8.89 -11.41
N ASN A 37 -1.03 -9.60 -11.58
CA ASN A 37 -0.99 -10.84 -12.37
C ASN A 37 -1.10 -12.13 -11.53
N LEU A 38 -0.94 -12.06 -10.19
CA LEU A 38 -0.96 -13.22 -9.28
C LEU A 38 -1.81 -12.93 -8.02
N SER A 39 -2.41 -13.97 -7.44
CA SER A 39 -3.23 -13.88 -6.21
C SER A 39 -2.80 -14.94 -5.20
N TYR A 40 -2.63 -14.54 -3.93
CA TYR A 40 -2.28 -15.45 -2.84
C TYR A 40 -3.51 -15.92 -2.03
N PHE A 41 -4.69 -15.35 -2.29
CA PHE A 41 -5.91 -15.69 -1.55
C PHE A 41 -6.30 -17.14 -1.83
N ASP A 42 -6.49 -17.90 -0.75
CA ASP A 42 -6.83 -19.32 -0.73
C ASP A 42 -5.86 -20.27 -1.46
N ALA A 43 -4.64 -19.83 -1.76
CA ALA A 43 -3.55 -20.69 -2.21
C ALA A 43 -2.95 -21.45 -1.01
N ALA A 44 -2.93 -22.79 -1.09
CA ALA A 44 -2.30 -23.66 -0.09
C ALA A 44 -0.84 -23.98 -0.45
N THR A 45 -0.47 -23.80 -1.71
CA THR A 45 0.86 -24.08 -2.27
C THR A 45 1.32 -22.94 -3.17
N VAL A 46 2.64 -22.82 -3.38
CA VAL A 46 3.22 -21.83 -4.30
C VAL A 46 2.68 -22.02 -5.73
N GLY A 47 2.43 -23.25 -6.17
CA GLY A 47 1.91 -23.53 -7.52
C GLY A 47 0.51 -22.96 -7.79
N GLU A 48 -0.32 -22.81 -6.75
CA GLU A 48 -1.67 -22.22 -6.86
C GLU A 48 -1.66 -20.69 -6.95
N VAL A 49 -0.53 -20.04 -6.68
CA VAL A 49 -0.35 -18.59 -6.89
C VAL A 49 -0.10 -18.27 -8.37
N TYR A 50 0.45 -19.24 -9.13
CA TYR A 50 0.91 -19.10 -10.52
C TYR A 50 -0.01 -19.77 -11.57
N ASN A 51 -1.22 -20.17 -11.18
CA ASN A 51 -2.19 -20.77 -12.09
C ASN A 51 -3.57 -20.12 -11.92
N ASP A 52 -4.52 -20.50 -12.76
CA ASP A 52 -5.91 -20.00 -12.71
C ASP A 52 -6.71 -20.47 -11.46
N ALA A 53 -6.06 -21.15 -10.51
CA ALA A 53 -6.69 -21.62 -9.26
C ALA A 53 -6.55 -20.63 -8.08
N GLY A 54 -5.87 -19.49 -8.27
CA GLY A 54 -5.96 -18.35 -7.35
C GLY A 54 -7.41 -17.87 -7.25
N LYS A 55 -8.10 -18.23 -6.16
CA LYS A 55 -9.58 -18.25 -6.12
C LYS A 55 -10.23 -16.87 -6.17
N GLU A 56 -9.53 -15.86 -5.65
CA GLU A 56 -9.97 -14.47 -5.70
C GLU A 56 -9.22 -13.75 -6.84
N PRO A 57 -9.93 -13.14 -7.81
CA PRO A 57 -9.32 -12.29 -8.83
C PRO A 57 -8.32 -11.30 -8.24
N THR A 58 -7.13 -11.25 -8.84
CA THR A 58 -5.94 -10.53 -8.36
C THR A 58 -6.20 -9.09 -7.92
N ARG A 59 -7.01 -8.35 -8.69
CA ARG A 59 -7.40 -6.96 -8.38
C ARG A 59 -8.37 -6.86 -7.21
N THR A 60 -9.24 -7.85 -6.99
CA THR A 60 -10.13 -7.89 -5.81
C THR A 60 -9.33 -8.26 -4.57
N ALA A 61 -8.44 -9.26 -4.66
CA ALA A 61 -7.47 -9.60 -3.62
C ALA A 61 -6.66 -8.38 -3.15
N ALA A 62 -6.15 -7.57 -4.10
CA ALA A 62 -5.44 -6.33 -3.79
C ALA A 62 -6.33 -5.32 -3.02
N LYS A 63 -7.54 -5.03 -3.51
CA LYS A 63 -8.50 -4.10 -2.87
C LYS A 63 -8.91 -4.57 -1.46
N THR A 64 -9.10 -5.88 -1.27
CA THR A 64 -9.38 -6.50 0.03
C THR A 64 -8.22 -6.30 1.00
N LEU A 65 -6.98 -6.54 0.57
CA LEU A 65 -5.78 -6.32 1.38
C LEU A 65 -5.62 -4.83 1.76
N CYS A 66 -5.74 -3.91 0.81
CA CYS A 66 -5.67 -2.46 1.06
C CYS A 66 -6.77 -2.01 2.05
N THR A 67 -7.97 -2.56 1.94
CA THR A 67 -9.07 -2.28 2.89
C THR A 67 -8.75 -2.81 4.29
N ALA A 68 -8.21 -4.02 4.42
CA ALA A 68 -7.78 -4.57 5.70
C ALA A 68 -6.60 -3.80 6.33
N MET A 69 -5.72 -3.21 5.52
CA MET A 69 -4.64 -2.33 5.97
C MET A 69 -5.19 -1.01 6.52
N ARG A 70 -6.07 -0.31 5.78
CA ARG A 70 -6.73 0.92 6.26
C ARG A 70 -7.54 0.70 7.53
N ALA A 71 -8.25 -0.43 7.63
CA ALA A 71 -9.00 -0.80 8.84
C ALA A 71 -8.12 -0.97 10.09
N LYS A 72 -6.80 -1.15 9.91
CA LYS A 72 -5.79 -1.17 11.00
C LYS A 72 -5.10 0.17 11.23
N GLY A 73 -5.60 1.26 10.65
CA GLY A 73 -5.01 2.60 10.76
C GLY A 73 -3.70 2.75 10.01
N ILE A 74 -3.45 1.94 8.98
CA ILE A 74 -2.30 2.11 8.08
C ILE A 74 -2.69 3.14 7.02
N GLU A 75 -1.96 4.26 6.97
CA GLU A 75 -2.03 5.24 5.89
C GLU A 75 -1.40 4.62 4.63
N ILE A 76 -2.07 4.70 3.47
CA ILE A 76 -1.59 4.10 2.22
C ILE A 76 -1.46 5.17 1.16
N PHE A 77 -0.23 5.42 0.72
CA PHE A 77 0.07 6.16 -0.50
C PHE A 77 0.28 5.16 -1.65
N THR A 78 -0.16 5.52 -2.85
CA THR A 78 -0.05 4.69 -4.04
C THR A 78 0.47 5.51 -5.23
N ILE A 79 1.37 4.91 -6.01
CA ILE A 79 1.95 5.51 -7.20
C ILE A 79 1.77 4.54 -8.37
N GLY A 80 0.97 4.92 -9.35
CA GLY A 80 0.94 4.26 -10.66
C GLY A 80 2.12 4.72 -11.50
N PHE A 81 3.03 3.81 -11.87
CA PHE A 81 4.17 4.13 -12.72
C PHE A 81 3.96 3.59 -14.13
N ASP A 82 4.05 4.45 -15.15
CA ASP A 82 3.76 4.13 -16.57
C ASP A 82 2.39 3.43 -16.78
N LEU A 83 1.39 3.94 -16.07
CA LEU A 83 0.10 3.28 -15.90
C LEU A 83 -0.90 3.65 -17.01
N ASN A 84 -0.98 2.81 -18.04
CA ASN A 84 -1.82 3.05 -19.21
C ASN A 84 -3.22 2.38 -19.15
N GLU A 85 -3.45 1.45 -18.22
CA GLU A 85 -4.73 0.72 -18.08
C GLU A 85 -5.67 1.38 -17.04
N GLU A 86 -6.89 1.72 -17.45
CA GLU A 86 -7.87 2.36 -16.57
C GLU A 86 -8.30 1.49 -15.36
N ILE A 87 -8.46 0.18 -15.55
CA ILE A 87 -8.87 -0.73 -14.46
C ILE A 87 -7.77 -0.83 -13.39
N ALA A 88 -6.50 -0.78 -13.81
CA ALA A 88 -5.36 -0.75 -12.92
C ALA A 88 -5.27 0.60 -12.17
N ARG A 89 -5.46 1.73 -12.88
CA ARG A 89 -5.61 3.07 -12.28
C ARG A 89 -6.70 3.12 -11.21
N ALA A 90 -7.89 2.61 -11.53
CA ALA A 90 -8.99 2.51 -10.58
C ALA A 90 -8.69 1.57 -9.39
N THR A 91 -7.89 0.53 -9.60
CA THR A 91 -7.47 -0.41 -8.54
C THR A 91 -6.49 0.24 -7.57
N LEU A 92 -5.47 0.96 -8.06
CA LEU A 92 -4.52 1.68 -7.21
C LEU A 92 -5.18 2.86 -6.49
N GLN A 93 -6.02 3.64 -7.18
CA GLN A 93 -6.79 4.71 -6.55
C GLN A 93 -7.74 4.18 -5.47
N ASN A 94 -8.30 2.98 -5.63
CA ASN A 94 -9.09 2.32 -4.57
C ASN A 94 -8.23 1.74 -3.43
N CYS A 95 -6.93 1.52 -3.63
CA CYS A 95 -5.99 1.05 -2.62
C CYS A 95 -5.40 2.18 -1.75
N ALA A 96 -5.34 3.40 -2.28
CA ALA A 96 -4.96 4.60 -1.52
C ALA A 96 -5.82 4.83 -0.26
N SER A 97 -5.29 5.54 0.74
CA SER A 97 -6.12 6.15 1.78
C SER A 97 -7.00 7.27 1.18
N PRO A 98 -8.13 7.63 1.80
CA PRO A 98 -8.95 8.74 1.31
C PRO A 98 -8.16 10.06 1.31
N ASP A 99 -8.24 10.81 0.22
CA ASP A 99 -7.69 12.18 0.15
C ASP A 99 -8.34 13.08 1.22
N THR A 100 -7.56 14.03 1.72
CA THR A 100 -8.04 15.10 2.60
C THR A 100 -7.97 16.44 1.88
N ALA A 101 -8.44 17.52 2.51
CA ALA A 101 -8.32 18.88 1.97
C ALA A 101 -6.85 19.35 1.73
N LYS A 102 -5.84 18.62 2.23
CA LYS A 102 -4.42 18.97 2.11
C LYS A 102 -3.53 17.87 1.54
N ILE A 103 -3.93 16.60 1.67
CA ILE A 103 -3.10 15.43 1.38
C ILE A 103 -3.78 14.59 0.30
N LYS A 104 -3.04 14.31 -0.78
CA LYS A 104 -3.38 13.31 -1.79
C LYS A 104 -2.65 12.01 -1.49
N HIS A 105 -3.32 10.88 -1.74
CA HIS A 105 -2.77 9.54 -1.51
C HIS A 105 -2.63 8.70 -2.79
N PHE A 106 -3.17 9.16 -3.91
CA PHE A 106 -2.98 8.54 -5.23
C PHE A 106 -2.19 9.47 -6.15
N TYR A 107 -1.14 8.92 -6.76
CA TYR A 107 -0.24 9.60 -7.69
C TYR A 107 -0.13 8.77 -8.98
N GLN A 108 0.09 9.46 -10.10
CA GLN A 108 0.51 8.85 -11.37
C GLN A 108 1.84 9.50 -11.77
N ALA A 109 2.75 8.69 -12.31
CA ALA A 109 4.03 9.13 -12.83
C ALA A 109 4.34 8.38 -14.12
N ALA A 110 4.52 9.11 -15.22
CA ALA A 110 4.89 8.55 -16.53
C ALA A 110 6.41 8.41 -16.71
N ASN A 111 7.22 8.97 -15.81
CA ASN A 111 8.68 9.00 -15.92
C ASN A 111 9.36 9.20 -14.56
N GLY A 112 10.69 9.07 -14.53
CA GLY A 112 11.49 9.20 -13.31
C GLY A 112 11.43 10.57 -12.62
N THR A 113 11.19 11.65 -13.36
CA THR A 113 11.06 13.01 -12.78
C THR A 113 9.74 13.13 -12.00
N GLU A 114 8.63 12.72 -12.60
CA GLU A 114 7.31 12.68 -11.95
C GLU A 114 7.30 11.69 -10.77
N LEU A 115 7.99 10.56 -10.90
CA LEU A 115 8.12 9.58 -9.82
C LEU A 115 8.87 10.16 -8.62
N ASN A 116 9.99 10.86 -8.88
CA ASN A 116 10.73 11.56 -7.83
C ASN A 116 9.87 12.66 -7.16
N GLN A 117 9.08 13.43 -7.94
CA GLN A 117 8.16 14.41 -7.37
C GLN A 117 7.09 13.74 -6.49
N ALA A 118 6.49 12.64 -6.93
CA ALA A 118 5.51 11.90 -6.14
C ALA A 118 6.08 11.43 -4.79
N PHE A 119 7.31 10.91 -4.76
CA PHE A 119 7.97 10.54 -3.50
C PHE A 119 8.28 11.75 -2.60
N GLN A 120 8.66 12.91 -3.17
CA GLN A 120 8.87 14.14 -2.40
C GLN A 120 7.57 14.67 -1.78
N ASP A 121 6.49 14.71 -2.56
CA ASP A 121 5.16 15.10 -2.08
C ASP A 121 4.67 14.17 -0.95
N ILE A 122 4.87 12.85 -1.10
CA ILE A 122 4.53 11.86 -0.08
C ILE A 122 5.38 12.09 1.19
N ALA A 123 6.68 12.35 1.07
CA ALA A 123 7.54 12.62 2.22
C ALA A 123 7.04 13.85 3.02
N HIS A 124 6.74 14.96 2.35
CA HIS A 124 6.19 16.16 2.99
C HIS A 124 4.80 15.93 3.60
N ASN A 125 3.96 15.10 2.97
CA ASN A 125 2.67 14.71 3.55
C ASN A 125 2.85 13.86 4.82
N ILE A 126 3.85 12.96 4.86
CA ILE A 126 4.20 12.16 6.04
C ILE A 126 4.72 13.05 7.17
N GLU A 127 5.58 14.04 6.87
CA GLU A 127 6.06 15.03 7.84
C GLU A 127 4.89 15.83 8.44
N SER A 128 3.98 16.31 7.58
CA SER A 128 2.77 17.02 7.99
C SER A 128 1.87 16.17 8.89
N LEU A 129 1.66 14.89 8.55
CA LEU A 129 0.90 13.94 9.38
C LEU A 129 1.56 13.67 10.74
N ALA A 130 2.89 13.66 10.81
CA ALA A 130 3.63 13.47 12.06
C ALA A 130 3.62 14.72 12.97
N LEU A 131 3.34 15.90 12.43
CA LEU A 131 3.26 17.17 13.17
C LEU A 131 1.83 17.56 13.58
N THR A 132 0.81 16.86 13.07
CA THR A 132 -0.62 17.23 13.23
C THR A 132 -1.46 16.18 13.96
N LYS A 133 -0.85 15.07 14.38
CA LYS A 133 -1.43 14.05 15.28
C LYS A 133 -0.80 14.15 16.67
#